data_AF-A0AAN6JVT8-F1
#
_entry.id   AF-A0AAN6JVT8-F1
#
_cell.length_a   1.000
_cell.length_b   1.000
_cell.length_c   1.000
_cell.angle_alpha   90.00
_cell.angle_beta   90.00
_cell.angle_gamma   90.00
#
_symmetry.space_group_name_H-M   'P 1'
#
loop_
_entity.id
_entity.type
_entity.pdbx_description
1 polymer ?
#
loop_
_entity_poly.entity_id
_entity_poly.type
_entity_poly.pdbx_seq_one_letter_code
_entity_poly.pdbx_strand_id
1 'polypeptide(L)'
;MWAQYTQREILKEVAANAIGLLDPSQNGEHAIGTQNLNGCCALVVMDKAVILAHIAPRAPGRIGESQSGLPWFEQMARQVILEVQKRPLLFSASTASWGVYAVDQRIGEVPLDHFKASAEVMFRTANITMRSTYYQVNSANPTLRSPPAGTLIVTLHRPPRLYLEDQEQTPTGSAGSSVAVASARNTTHNAVQQRPGHPGQTPITASYWRFENEKYYATQGSVVVREQAHPPINVPIWSSSYWMLTNGAKWWRRNTAGDWDEA
;
A
#
# COMPACT_ATOMS: atom_id res chain seq x y z
N MET A 1 -2.25 -19.37 -1.51
CA MET A 1 -3.54 -19.62 -0.82
C MET A 1 -4.78 -19.52 -1.73
N TRP A 2 -4.85 -18.55 -2.65
CA TRP A 2 -5.99 -18.30 -3.54
C TRP A 2 -6.57 -19.55 -4.23
N ALA A 3 -5.74 -20.30 -4.96
CA ALA A 3 -6.16 -21.48 -5.73
C ALA A 3 -6.89 -22.54 -4.88
N GLN A 4 -6.50 -22.69 -3.61
CA GLN A 4 -7.13 -23.66 -2.70
C GLN A 4 -8.58 -23.29 -2.37
N TYR A 5 -8.89 -22.00 -2.22
CA TYR A 5 -10.24 -21.54 -1.91
C TYR A 5 -11.11 -21.46 -3.16
N THR A 6 -10.56 -21.06 -4.30
CA THR A 6 -11.28 -21.05 -5.59
C THR A 6 -11.68 -22.46 -6.03
N GLN A 7 -10.78 -23.45 -5.92
CA GLN A 7 -11.08 -24.85 -6.29
C GLN A 7 -12.17 -25.49 -5.43
N ARG A 8 -12.44 -24.94 -4.25
CA ARG A 8 -13.45 -25.43 -3.31
C ARG A 8 -14.77 -24.64 -3.40
N GLU A 9 -14.87 -23.65 -4.28
CA GLU A 9 -16.05 -22.77 -4.44
C GLU A 9 -16.47 -22.05 -3.15
N ILE A 10 -15.52 -21.81 -2.24
CA ILE A 10 -15.77 -21.17 -0.94
C ILE A 10 -15.23 -19.73 -0.89
N LEU A 11 -14.74 -19.21 -2.01
CA LEU A 11 -14.15 -17.87 -2.15
C LEU A 11 -15.09 -16.93 -2.90
N LYS A 12 -15.53 -15.89 -2.21
CA LYS A 12 -16.16 -14.73 -2.83
C LYS A 12 -15.09 -13.79 -3.39
N GLU A 13 -14.99 -13.70 -4.71
CA GLU A 13 -14.06 -12.75 -5.35
C GLU A 13 -14.66 -11.33 -5.42
N VAL A 14 -13.86 -10.33 -5.05
CA VAL A 14 -14.18 -8.91 -5.17
C VAL A 14 -13.38 -8.32 -6.33
N ALA A 15 -14.09 -7.94 -7.39
CA ALA A 15 -13.48 -7.30 -8.55
C ALA A 15 -12.97 -5.89 -8.25
N ALA A 16 -12.09 -5.37 -9.10
CA ALA A 16 -11.64 -3.98 -9.03
C ALA A 16 -12.84 -3.02 -9.07
N ASN A 17 -12.80 -2.00 -8.22
CA ASN A 17 -13.85 -1.01 -8.02
C ASN A 17 -15.18 -1.57 -7.49
N ALA A 18 -15.15 -2.73 -6.83
CA ALA A 18 -16.30 -3.32 -6.16
C ALA A 18 -16.12 -3.39 -4.64
N ILE A 19 -17.25 -3.53 -3.94
CA ILE A 19 -17.34 -3.80 -2.51
C ILE A 19 -18.08 -5.12 -2.35
N GLY A 20 -17.45 -6.09 -1.69
CA GLY A 20 -18.06 -7.35 -1.33
C GLY A 20 -18.31 -7.43 0.17
N LEU A 21 -19.41 -8.09 0.54
CA LEU A 21 -19.75 -8.48 1.91
C LEU A 21 -19.76 -10.01 1.97
N LEU A 22 -19.04 -10.56 2.93
CA LEU A 22 -19.13 -11.96 3.33
C LEU A 22 -19.86 -12.02 4.67
N ASP A 23 -21.10 -12.50 4.65
CA ASP A 23 -21.96 -12.64 5.81
C ASP A 23 -22.03 -14.13 6.20
N PRO A 24 -21.68 -14.52 7.44
CA PRO A 24 -21.70 -15.93 7.87
C PRO A 24 -23.10 -16.56 7.80
N SER A 25 -24.17 -15.75 7.73
CA SER A 25 -25.54 -16.24 7.59
C SER A 25 -25.93 -16.55 6.14
N GLN A 26 -25.12 -16.14 5.16
CA GLN A 26 -25.42 -16.25 3.74
C GLN A 26 -24.47 -17.23 3.04
N ASN A 27 -24.97 -18.45 2.78
CA ASN A 27 -24.39 -19.49 1.92
C ASN A 27 -22.92 -19.93 2.20
N GLY A 28 -22.51 -21.08 1.63
CA GLY A 28 -21.28 -21.84 1.93
C GLY A 28 -19.94 -21.19 1.57
N GLU A 29 -19.89 -19.87 1.36
CA GLU A 29 -18.64 -19.12 1.21
C GLU A 29 -18.00 -18.93 2.59
N HIS A 30 -16.72 -19.23 2.70
CA HIS A 30 -15.97 -19.12 3.96
C HIS A 30 -14.81 -18.11 3.87
N ALA A 31 -14.57 -17.59 2.67
CA ALA A 31 -13.54 -16.60 2.41
C ALA A 31 -14.03 -15.55 1.40
N ILE A 32 -13.46 -14.36 1.50
CA ILE A 32 -13.64 -13.26 0.54
C ILE A 32 -12.27 -12.72 0.18
N GLY A 33 -12.03 -12.44 -1.09
CA GLY A 33 -10.70 -12.05 -1.52
C GLY A 33 -10.71 -11.20 -2.78
N THR A 34 -9.58 -10.56 -3.02
CA THR A 34 -9.26 -9.90 -4.28
C THR A 34 -7.83 -10.23 -4.68
N GLN A 35 -7.55 -10.15 -5.98
CA GLN A 35 -6.24 -10.36 -6.57
C GLN A 35 -5.89 -9.19 -7.49
N ASN A 36 -4.63 -9.12 -7.92
CA ASN A 36 -4.15 -8.15 -8.90
C ASN A 36 -4.34 -6.68 -8.46
N LEU A 37 -4.07 -6.35 -7.19
CA LEU A 37 -4.18 -4.95 -6.74
C LEU A 37 -3.26 -4.05 -7.57
N ASN A 38 -2.01 -4.42 -7.86
CA ASN A 38 -1.15 -3.75 -8.85
C ASN A 38 -1.13 -2.20 -8.78
N GLY A 39 -1.03 -1.62 -7.58
CA GLY A 39 -1.10 -0.17 -7.35
C GLY A 39 -2.48 0.35 -6.91
N CYS A 40 -3.50 -0.51 -6.88
CA CYS A 40 -4.78 -0.24 -6.25
C CYS A 40 -4.69 -0.34 -4.71
N CYS A 41 -5.70 0.20 -4.04
CA CYS A 41 -5.86 0.04 -2.60
C CYS A 41 -6.94 -1.00 -2.30
N ALA A 42 -6.88 -1.61 -1.12
CA ALA A 42 -8.02 -2.33 -0.58
C ALA A 42 -8.37 -1.82 0.82
N LEU A 43 -9.67 -1.82 1.14
CA LEU A 43 -10.17 -1.56 2.49
C LEU A 43 -10.85 -2.83 2.99
N VAL A 44 -10.51 -3.23 4.22
CA VAL A 44 -10.99 -4.47 4.83
C VAL A 44 -11.55 -4.14 6.20
N VAL A 45 -12.74 -4.65 6.49
CA VAL A 45 -13.38 -4.53 7.80
C VAL A 45 -13.85 -5.91 8.24
N MET A 46 -13.40 -6.38 9.41
CA MET A 46 -13.58 -7.76 9.86
C MET A 46 -14.09 -7.83 11.29
N ASP A 47 -15.21 -8.54 11.48
CA ASP A 47 -15.76 -8.94 12.78
C ASP A 47 -16.52 -10.26 12.58
N LYS A 48 -17.84 -10.32 12.85
CA LYS A 48 -18.65 -11.51 12.57
C LYS A 48 -18.87 -11.70 11.08
N ALA A 49 -18.81 -10.62 10.31
CA ALA A 49 -18.82 -10.59 8.85
C ALA A 49 -17.56 -9.87 8.34
N VAL A 50 -17.35 -9.88 7.03
CA VAL A 50 -16.22 -9.21 6.39
C VAL A 50 -16.71 -8.33 5.25
N ILE A 51 -16.28 -7.07 5.24
CA ILE A 51 -16.37 -6.18 4.08
C ILE A 51 -14.99 -6.08 3.45
N LEU A 52 -14.92 -6.26 2.14
CA LEU A 52 -13.73 -6.07 1.34
C LEU A 52 -14.05 -5.14 0.17
N ALA A 53 -13.29 -4.06 0.02
CA ALA A 53 -13.35 -3.18 -1.13
C ALA A 53 -12.02 -3.19 -1.88
N HIS A 54 -12.05 -3.36 -3.20
CA HIS A 54 -10.89 -3.17 -4.08
C HIS A 54 -11.10 -1.84 -4.82
N ILE A 55 -10.21 -0.87 -4.59
CA ILE A 55 -10.37 0.50 -5.06
C ILE A 55 -9.20 0.87 -5.97
N ALA A 56 -9.49 1.07 -7.26
CA ALA A 56 -8.50 1.57 -8.19
C ALA A 56 -8.18 3.05 -7.90
N PRO A 57 -6.96 3.52 -8.24
CA PRO A 57 -6.58 4.91 -7.99
C PRO A 57 -7.29 5.93 -8.90
N ARG A 58 -8.11 5.45 -9.84
CA ARG A 58 -8.92 6.25 -10.75
C ARG A 58 -10.30 5.63 -10.90
N ALA A 59 -11.31 6.47 -11.11
CA ALA A 59 -12.67 6.01 -11.36
C ALA A 59 -12.75 5.22 -12.69
N PRO A 60 -13.63 4.21 -12.78
CA PRO A 60 -13.89 3.49 -14.03
C PRO A 60 -14.26 4.45 -15.16
N GLY A 61 -13.68 4.26 -16.34
CA GLY A 61 -14.02 5.03 -17.55
C GLY A 61 -13.50 6.47 -17.62
N ARG A 62 -12.76 6.96 -16.62
CA ARG A 62 -12.22 8.33 -16.59
C ARG A 62 -10.71 8.37 -16.90
N ILE A 63 -10.36 8.00 -18.12
CA ILE A 63 -8.97 8.08 -18.61
C ILE A 63 -8.66 9.55 -18.94
N GLY A 64 -7.72 10.18 -18.21
CA GLY A 64 -7.24 11.55 -18.47
C GLY A 64 -7.66 12.61 -17.43
N GLU A 65 -8.56 12.29 -16.51
CA GLU A 65 -8.96 13.20 -15.42
C GLU A 65 -8.05 13.00 -14.19
N SER A 66 -6.92 13.71 -14.14
CA SER A 66 -5.90 13.59 -13.09
C SER A 66 -6.41 13.91 -11.67
N GLN A 67 -7.54 14.61 -11.55
CA GLN A 67 -8.14 14.97 -10.25
C GLN A 67 -9.22 14.00 -9.75
N SER A 68 -9.56 12.95 -10.50
CA SER A 68 -10.67 12.04 -10.14
C SER A 68 -10.32 11.00 -9.07
N GLY A 69 -9.04 10.77 -8.78
CA GLY A 69 -8.58 9.64 -7.97
C GLY A 69 -8.98 9.71 -6.50
N LEU A 70 -8.64 10.79 -5.80
CA LEU A 70 -8.97 10.95 -4.38
C LEU A 70 -10.49 11.05 -4.13
N PRO A 71 -11.26 11.85 -4.88
CA PRO A 71 -12.72 11.88 -4.72
C PRO A 71 -13.38 10.51 -4.94
N TRP A 72 -12.91 9.73 -5.91
CA TRP A 72 -13.37 8.36 -6.13
C TRP A 72 -13.04 7.45 -4.94
N PHE A 73 -11.80 7.51 -4.46
CA PHE A 73 -11.37 6.75 -3.29
C PHE A 73 -12.22 7.08 -2.06
N GLU A 74 -12.45 8.37 -1.79
CA GLU A 74 -13.28 8.84 -0.67
C GLU A 74 -14.73 8.37 -0.81
N GLN A 75 -15.29 8.38 -2.03
CA GLN A 75 -16.62 7.84 -2.28
C GLN A 75 -16.68 6.36 -1.91
N MET A 76 -15.71 5.55 -2.33
CA MET A 76 -15.67 4.12 -2.03
C MET A 76 -15.45 3.86 -0.53
N ALA A 77 -14.56 4.60 0.12
CA ALA A 77 -14.34 4.52 1.57
C ALA A 77 -15.62 4.86 2.35
N ARG A 78 -16.37 5.88 1.91
CA ARG A 78 -17.67 6.23 2.51
C ARG A 78 -18.67 5.08 2.37
N GLN A 79 -18.72 4.42 1.22
CA GLN A 79 -19.61 3.27 1.03
C GLN A 79 -19.23 2.11 1.97
N VAL A 80 -17.94 1.82 2.16
CA VAL A 80 -17.49 0.81 3.15
C VAL A 80 -17.99 1.16 4.56
N ILE A 81 -17.81 2.41 5.00
CA ILE A 81 -18.30 2.87 6.31
C ILE A 81 -19.82 2.72 6.42
N LEU A 82 -20.57 3.10 5.38
CA LEU A 82 -22.02 2.94 5.36
C LEU A 82 -22.44 1.47 5.45
N GLU A 83 -21.73 0.55 4.80
CA GLU A 83 -22.04 -0.89 4.88
C GLU A 83 -21.80 -1.46 6.29
N VAL A 84 -20.80 -0.96 7.01
CA VAL A 84 -20.57 -1.27 8.43
C VAL A 84 -21.74 -0.75 9.28
N GLN A 85 -22.08 0.52 9.14
CA GLN A 85 -23.12 1.19 9.95
C GLN A 85 -24.52 0.60 9.72
N LYS A 86 -24.82 0.12 8.52
CA LYS A 86 -26.09 -0.57 8.21
C LYS A 86 -26.25 -1.90 8.95
N ARG A 87 -25.18 -2.50 9.48
CA ARG A 87 -25.17 -3.88 10.03
C ARG A 87 -24.53 -3.96 11.42
N PRO A 88 -25.08 -3.27 12.44
CA PRO A 88 -24.50 -3.22 13.78
C PRO A 88 -24.44 -4.58 14.49
N LEU A 89 -25.24 -5.57 14.06
CA LEU A 89 -25.18 -6.93 14.62
C LEU A 89 -23.97 -7.73 14.12
N LEU A 90 -23.47 -7.41 12.93
CA LEU A 90 -22.33 -8.08 12.29
C LEU A 90 -20.99 -7.38 12.60
N PHE A 91 -21.03 -6.06 12.79
CA PHE A 91 -19.84 -5.23 13.05
C PHE A 91 -20.03 -4.46 14.35
N SER A 92 -19.29 -4.88 15.38
CA SER A 92 -19.29 -4.27 16.71
C SER A 92 -18.20 -3.19 16.85
N ALA A 93 -18.12 -2.54 18.01
CA ALA A 93 -17.04 -1.59 18.30
C ALA A 93 -15.63 -2.22 18.29
N SER A 94 -15.51 -3.55 18.45
CA SER A 94 -14.23 -4.28 18.37
C SER A 94 -13.86 -4.73 16.96
N THR A 95 -14.58 -4.24 15.94
CA THR A 95 -14.27 -4.54 14.54
C THR A 95 -12.84 -4.14 14.21
N ALA A 96 -12.09 -5.06 13.61
CA ALA A 96 -10.75 -4.79 13.14
C ALA A 96 -10.80 -4.35 11.67
N SER A 97 -10.07 -3.30 11.30
CA SER A 97 -10.03 -2.82 9.92
C SER A 97 -8.62 -2.50 9.44
N TRP A 98 -8.40 -2.72 8.14
CA TRP A 98 -7.12 -2.52 7.46
C TRP A 98 -7.33 -1.74 6.17
N GLY A 99 -6.49 -0.75 5.93
CA GLY A 99 -6.16 -0.27 4.61
C GLY A 99 -4.92 -0.99 4.09
N VAL A 100 -5.01 -1.51 2.86
CA VAL A 100 -3.94 -2.23 2.17
C VAL A 100 -3.45 -1.35 1.04
N TYR A 101 -2.18 -0.94 1.08
CA TYR A 101 -1.61 0.03 0.16
C TYR A 101 -0.39 -0.51 -0.56
N ALA A 102 -0.14 -0.06 -1.79
CA ALA A 102 1.08 -0.38 -2.51
C ALA A 102 2.27 0.38 -1.92
N VAL A 103 3.45 -0.25 -1.91
CA VAL A 103 4.75 0.38 -1.66
C VAL A 103 5.67 0.07 -2.83
N ASP A 104 6.36 1.09 -3.33
CA ASP A 104 7.37 0.92 -4.36
C ASP A 104 8.68 0.40 -3.74
N GLN A 105 9.11 -0.79 -4.15
CA GLN A 105 10.31 -1.45 -3.63
C GLN A 105 11.59 -0.63 -3.78
N ARG A 106 11.67 0.25 -4.79
CA ARG A 106 12.92 0.96 -5.11
C ARG A 106 13.18 2.13 -4.20
N ILE A 107 12.12 2.87 -3.89
CA ILE A 107 12.19 4.14 -3.19
C ILE A 107 11.60 4.04 -1.77
N GLY A 108 10.93 2.93 -1.45
CA GLY A 108 10.28 2.74 -0.16
C GLY A 108 9.11 3.70 0.07
N GLU A 109 8.65 4.38 -0.99
CA GLU A 109 7.55 5.33 -0.94
C GLU A 109 6.21 4.60 -1.10
N VAL A 110 5.19 5.11 -0.42
CA VAL A 110 3.78 4.71 -0.61
C VAL A 110 3.22 5.59 -1.73
N PRO A 111 3.00 5.10 -2.96
CA PRO A 111 2.60 5.95 -4.09
C PRO A 111 1.25 6.65 -3.90
N LEU A 112 0.48 6.26 -2.87
CA LEU A 112 -0.86 6.74 -2.54
C LEU A 112 -1.00 7.12 -1.04
N ASP A 113 0.01 7.73 -0.42
CA ASP A 113 -0.05 8.10 1.02
C ASP A 113 -1.23 9.03 1.35
N HIS A 114 -1.65 9.87 0.41
CA HIS A 114 -2.84 10.72 0.55
C HIS A 114 -4.15 9.92 0.65
N PHE A 115 -4.25 8.73 0.03
CA PHE A 115 -5.41 7.85 0.21
C PHE A 115 -5.41 7.24 1.61
N LYS A 116 -4.24 6.80 2.07
CA LYS A 116 -4.09 6.31 3.44
C LYS A 116 -4.52 7.35 4.47
N ALA A 117 -3.99 8.57 4.36
CA ALA A 117 -4.35 9.67 5.24
C ALA A 117 -5.86 9.97 5.22
N SER A 118 -6.48 10.00 4.03
CA SER A 118 -7.92 10.24 3.89
C SER A 118 -8.74 9.13 4.54
N ALA A 119 -8.43 7.86 4.30
CA ALA A 119 -9.14 6.74 4.92
C ALA A 119 -8.95 6.72 6.45
N GLU A 120 -7.76 7.01 6.98
CA GLU A 120 -7.52 7.10 8.42
C GLU A 120 -8.39 8.19 9.08
N VAL A 121 -8.54 9.35 8.43
CA VAL A 121 -9.45 10.40 8.89
C VAL A 121 -10.90 9.92 8.86
N MET A 122 -11.37 9.40 7.73
CA MET A 122 -12.77 9.00 7.54
C MET A 122 -13.20 7.89 8.50
N PHE A 123 -12.40 6.84 8.64
CA PHE A 123 -12.71 5.70 9.53
C PHE A 123 -12.69 6.13 11.00
N ARG A 124 -11.71 6.96 11.40
CA ARG A 124 -11.67 7.53 12.76
C ARG A 124 -12.89 8.40 13.06
N THR A 125 -13.32 9.25 12.14
CA THR A 125 -14.56 10.04 12.29
C THR A 125 -15.79 9.15 12.45
N ALA A 126 -15.79 7.97 11.82
CA ALA A 126 -16.83 6.95 11.99
C ALA A 126 -16.66 6.07 13.25
N ASN A 127 -15.68 6.37 14.12
CA ASN A 127 -15.32 5.57 15.29
C ASN A 127 -14.91 4.12 14.97
N ILE A 128 -14.25 3.92 13.82
CA ILE A 128 -13.70 2.64 13.39
C ILE A 128 -12.17 2.77 13.39
N THR A 129 -11.49 1.93 14.18
CA THR A 129 -10.02 1.92 14.21
C THR A 129 -9.49 1.21 12.96
N MET A 130 -8.71 1.92 12.15
CA MET A 130 -8.10 1.40 10.93
C MET A 130 -6.58 1.29 11.06
N ARG A 131 -6.03 0.18 10.59
CA ARG A 131 -4.60 -0.09 10.49
C ARG A 131 -4.16 -0.01 9.03
N SER A 132 -2.87 0.10 8.81
CA SER A 132 -2.30 0.07 7.47
C SER A 132 -1.39 -1.14 7.32
N THR A 133 -1.50 -1.85 6.20
CA THR A 133 -0.55 -2.87 5.76
C THR A 133 -0.20 -2.62 4.30
N TYR A 134 0.91 -3.21 3.83
CA TYR A 134 1.52 -2.85 2.56
C TYR A 134 1.91 -4.07 1.75
N TYR A 135 1.74 -3.98 0.44
CA TYR A 135 2.25 -4.95 -0.52
C TYR A 135 3.20 -4.26 -1.50
N GLN A 136 4.11 -5.04 -2.06
CA GLN A 136 5.19 -4.53 -2.87
C GLN A 136 4.78 -4.45 -4.34
N VAL A 137 5.03 -3.31 -4.97
CA VAL A 137 4.90 -3.14 -6.42
C VAL A 137 6.26 -2.82 -7.01
N ASN A 138 6.61 -3.50 -8.10
CA ASN A 138 7.83 -3.21 -8.85
C ASN A 138 7.50 -2.32 -10.05
N SER A 139 7.78 -1.03 -9.92
CA SER A 139 7.55 -0.02 -10.95
C SER A 139 8.68 0.06 -11.99
N ALA A 140 9.78 -0.69 -11.81
CA ALA A 140 10.96 -0.62 -12.68
C ALA A 140 10.78 -1.31 -14.03
N ASN A 141 9.82 -2.22 -14.13
CA ASN A 141 9.58 -2.97 -15.35
C ASN A 141 8.10 -3.35 -15.47
N PRO A 142 7.23 -2.46 -16.01
CA PRO A 142 5.81 -2.76 -16.20
C PRO A 142 5.56 -3.98 -17.12
N THR A 143 6.57 -4.40 -17.89
CA THR A 143 6.53 -5.57 -18.79
C THR A 143 6.97 -6.89 -18.14
N LEU A 144 7.85 -6.87 -17.13
CA LEU A 144 8.11 -8.04 -16.28
C LEU A 144 7.04 -8.09 -15.20
N ARG A 145 5.87 -8.63 -15.57
CA ARG A 145 4.84 -9.00 -14.61
C ARG A 145 5.40 -10.08 -13.69
N SER A 146 5.98 -9.68 -12.56
CA SER A 146 5.99 -10.49 -11.35
C SER A 146 4.57 -11.02 -11.09
N PRO A 147 4.39 -12.18 -10.43
CA PRO A 147 3.06 -12.70 -10.13
C PRO A 147 2.14 -11.62 -9.54
N PRO A 148 0.80 -11.72 -9.74
CA PRO A 148 -0.19 -10.74 -9.28
C PRO A 148 0.15 -10.10 -7.93
N ALA A 149 0.67 -8.88 -7.94
CA ALA A 149 1.04 -8.18 -6.71
C ALA A 149 -0.23 -7.75 -5.97
N GLY A 150 -0.24 -7.96 -4.65
CA GLY A 150 -1.40 -7.66 -3.82
C GLY A 150 -2.55 -8.65 -4.04
N THR A 151 -2.33 -9.90 -3.63
CA THR A 151 -3.41 -10.87 -3.41
C THR A 151 -3.84 -10.80 -1.95
N LEU A 152 -5.14 -10.62 -1.72
CA LEU A 152 -5.72 -10.47 -0.40
C LEU A 152 -6.84 -11.49 -0.21
N ILE A 153 -6.81 -12.22 0.90
CA ILE A 153 -7.85 -13.17 1.28
C ILE A 153 -8.20 -12.95 2.73
N VAL A 154 -9.49 -12.84 3.02
CA VAL A 154 -10.01 -12.89 4.38
C VAL A 154 -10.78 -14.19 4.55
N THR A 155 -10.50 -14.90 5.63
CA THR A 155 -11.24 -16.10 6.03
C THR A 155 -12.15 -15.79 7.22
N LEU A 156 -13.36 -16.34 7.21
CA LEU A 156 -14.39 -16.11 8.23
C LEU A 156 -14.35 -17.15 9.36
N HIS A 157 -13.21 -17.78 9.60
CA HIS A 157 -13.03 -18.62 10.78
C HIS A 157 -13.12 -17.76 12.06
N ARG A 158 -13.28 -18.37 13.24
CA ARG A 158 -13.26 -17.62 14.51
C ARG A 158 -11.90 -17.81 15.20
N PRO A 159 -11.04 -16.77 15.30
CA PRO A 159 -11.21 -15.40 14.80
C PRO A 159 -10.98 -15.26 13.28
N PRO A 160 -11.56 -14.23 12.61
CA PRO A 160 -11.31 -13.98 11.20
C PRO A 160 -9.84 -13.68 10.95
N ARG A 161 -9.33 -14.11 9.80
CA ARG A 161 -7.91 -13.95 9.46
C ARG A 161 -7.75 -13.27 8.11
N LEU A 162 -6.91 -12.24 8.07
CA LEU A 162 -6.53 -11.54 6.86
C LEU A 162 -5.17 -12.06 6.39
N TYR A 163 -5.09 -12.43 5.13
CA TYR A 163 -3.85 -12.84 4.46
C TYR A 163 -3.57 -11.87 3.32
N LEU A 164 -2.35 -11.33 3.30
CA LEU A 164 -1.80 -10.54 2.21
C LEU A 164 -0.60 -11.28 1.65
N GLU A 165 -0.63 -11.65 0.37
CA GLU A 165 0.46 -12.41 -0.29
C GLU A 165 0.85 -13.68 0.52
N ASP A 166 -0.17 -14.42 0.95
CA ASP A 166 -0.06 -15.62 1.80
C ASP A 166 0.50 -15.38 3.22
N GLN A 167 0.72 -14.13 3.64
CA GLN A 167 1.15 -13.75 4.98
C GLN A 167 -0.03 -13.26 5.85
N GLU A 168 -0.24 -13.91 6.99
CA GLU A 168 -1.28 -13.52 7.95
C GLU A 168 -0.98 -12.16 8.58
N GLN A 169 -1.99 -11.29 8.64
CA GLN A 169 -1.92 -9.96 9.21
C GLN A 169 -2.50 -9.99 10.64
N THR A 170 -1.65 -9.81 11.65
CA THR A 170 -2.08 -9.88 13.05
C THR A 170 -2.47 -8.51 13.63
N PRO A 171 -3.51 -8.44 14.48
CA PRO A 171 -3.86 -7.24 15.25
C PRO A 171 -2.83 -6.89 16.34
N THR A 172 -1.86 -7.73 16.64
CA THR A 172 -0.76 -7.43 17.57
C THR A 172 0.52 -7.27 16.75
N GLY A 173 1.18 -6.12 16.95
CA GLY A 173 2.06 -5.52 15.95
C GLY A 173 3.32 -6.29 15.61
N SER A 174 3.76 -6.13 14.36
CA SER A 174 5.10 -5.64 14.00
C SER A 174 5.09 -5.34 12.51
N ALA A 175 5.50 -4.12 12.14
CA ALA A 175 6.01 -3.84 10.80
C ALA A 175 7.32 -4.63 10.64
N GLY A 176 7.19 -5.92 10.36
CA GLY A 176 8.30 -6.78 10.02
C GLY A 176 8.50 -6.70 8.52
N SER A 177 9.52 -5.95 8.09
CA SER A 177 10.06 -6.02 6.73
C SER A 177 10.20 -7.47 6.29
N SER A 178 9.45 -7.86 5.25
CA SER A 178 9.63 -9.13 4.55
C SER A 178 10.90 -9.04 3.70
N VAL A 179 12.08 -9.11 4.32
CA VAL A 179 13.30 -9.50 3.62
C VAL A 179 13.25 -11.01 3.48
N ALA A 180 12.72 -11.49 2.35
CA ALA A 180 12.88 -12.87 1.96
C ALA A 180 14.36 -13.10 1.59
N VAL A 181 15.15 -13.51 2.58
CA VAL A 181 16.48 -14.08 2.35
C VAL A 181 16.27 -15.45 1.72
N ALA A 182 16.42 -15.53 0.41
CA ALA A 182 16.62 -16.81 -0.27
C ALA A 182 17.97 -17.38 0.17
N SER A 183 17.93 -18.40 1.05
CA SER A 183 19.09 -19.23 1.38
C SER A 183 19.31 -20.31 0.32
N ALA A 184 20.47 -20.26 -0.35
CA ALA A 184 21.28 -21.37 -0.85
C ALA A 184 22.47 -20.76 -1.63
N ARG A 185 23.76 -21.07 -1.46
CA ARG A 185 24.53 -22.10 -0.73
C ARG A 185 26.00 -21.64 -0.69
N ASN A 186 26.70 -22.06 0.38
CA ASN A 186 28.16 -22.10 0.61
C ASN A 186 29.11 -21.83 -0.57
N THR A 187 30.08 -20.92 -0.38
CA THR A 187 31.51 -21.31 -0.38
C THR A 187 32.35 -20.29 0.43
N THR A 188 33.17 -20.84 1.31
CA THR A 188 34.20 -20.22 2.16
C THR A 188 35.29 -19.52 1.36
N HIS A 189 35.72 -18.31 1.76
CA HIS A 189 37.14 -17.97 1.93
C HIS A 189 37.35 -16.62 2.66
N ASN A 190 38.04 -16.71 3.80
CA ASN A 190 38.96 -15.79 4.50
C ASN A 190 38.93 -14.26 4.24
N ALA A 191 38.56 -13.56 5.32
CA ALA A 191 39.29 -12.47 6.00
C ALA A 191 40.27 -11.56 5.23
N VAL A 192 40.03 -10.24 5.28
CA VAL A 192 41.00 -9.24 5.81
C VAL A 192 40.24 -8.06 6.43
N GLN A 193 40.72 -7.64 7.60
CA GLN A 193 40.32 -6.50 8.43
C GLN A 193 40.21 -5.16 7.66
N GLN A 194 39.21 -4.35 8.02
CA GLN A 194 39.42 -2.92 8.28
C GLN A 194 38.31 -2.31 9.18
N ARG A 195 38.77 -1.92 10.38
CA ARG A 195 38.32 -0.96 11.41
C ARG A 195 36.84 -0.61 11.71
N PRO A 196 36.55 -0.30 13.00
CA PRO A 196 35.19 -0.13 13.52
C PRO A 196 34.72 1.34 13.46
N GLY A 197 33.46 1.52 13.08
CA GLY A 197 32.76 2.80 13.16
C GLY A 197 31.25 2.64 13.07
N HIS A 198 30.60 2.63 14.23
CA HIS A 198 29.17 2.91 14.49
C HIS A 198 28.12 1.85 14.09
N PRO A 199 27.48 1.19 15.08
CA PRO A 199 26.29 0.37 14.84
C PRO A 199 25.01 1.23 14.90
N GLY A 200 24.06 0.96 14.00
CA GLY A 200 22.65 1.12 14.33
C GLY A 200 21.86 2.28 13.71
N GLN A 201 22.20 2.77 12.52
CA GLN A 201 21.24 3.57 11.75
C GLN A 201 20.55 2.66 10.72
N THR A 202 19.35 2.19 11.06
CA THR A 202 18.36 1.84 10.03
C THR A 202 18.27 3.02 9.06
N PRO A 203 18.35 2.81 7.73
CA PRO A 203 18.21 3.89 6.79
C PRO A 203 16.86 4.57 7.03
N ILE A 204 16.91 5.81 7.51
CA ILE A 204 15.71 6.62 7.70
C ILE A 204 15.24 6.98 6.30
N THR A 205 14.17 6.33 5.84
CA THR A 205 13.56 6.62 4.55
C THR A 205 12.84 7.96 4.64
N ALA A 206 13.36 8.97 3.93
CA ALA A 206 12.69 10.25 3.80
C ALA A 206 11.36 10.09 3.04
N SER A 207 10.36 10.88 3.40
CA SER A 207 9.04 10.87 2.75
C SER A 207 9.06 11.52 1.37
N TYR A 208 9.92 12.52 1.17
CA TYR A 208 10.22 13.13 -0.13
C TYR A 208 11.48 14.02 -0.02
N TRP A 209 12.03 14.42 -1.17
CA TRP A 209 13.07 15.43 -1.24
C TRP A 209 12.50 16.79 -1.66
N ARG A 210 13.04 17.89 -1.14
CA ARG A 210 12.71 19.25 -1.59
C ARG A 210 13.97 20.04 -1.93
N PHE A 211 13.86 20.94 -2.91
CA PHE A 211 14.92 21.86 -3.28
C PHE A 211 14.58 23.27 -2.81
N GLU A 212 15.42 23.85 -1.97
CA GLU A 212 15.25 25.18 -1.40
C GLU A 212 16.64 25.78 -1.13
N ASN A 213 16.83 27.09 -1.27
CA ASN A 213 18.09 27.77 -0.96
C ASN A 213 19.34 27.09 -1.58
N GLU A 214 19.23 26.68 -2.84
CA GLU A 214 20.28 26.00 -3.61
C GLU A 214 20.73 24.64 -3.05
N LYS A 215 19.93 24.02 -2.18
CA LYS A 215 20.24 22.73 -1.56
C LYS A 215 19.07 21.76 -1.61
N TYR A 216 19.40 20.48 -1.50
CA TYR A 216 18.44 19.38 -1.49
C TYR A 216 18.28 18.84 -0.07
N TYR A 217 17.03 18.78 0.39
CA TYR A 217 16.68 18.33 1.72
C TYR A 217 15.78 17.11 1.64
N ALA A 218 16.18 16.03 2.31
CA ALA A 218 15.32 14.88 2.53
C ALA A 218 14.47 15.17 3.78
N THR A 219 13.15 15.08 3.66
CA THR A 219 12.22 15.42 4.74
C THR A 219 11.36 14.25 5.14
N GLN A 220 11.08 14.14 6.45
CA GLN A 220 10.10 13.22 7.02
C GLN A 220 9.05 14.05 7.77
N GLY A 221 7.88 14.23 7.16
CA GLY A 221 6.90 15.22 7.64
C GLY A 221 7.45 16.64 7.53
N SER A 222 7.59 17.33 8.68
CA SER A 222 8.16 18.69 8.78
C SER A 222 9.65 18.72 9.14
N VAL A 223 10.28 17.56 9.37
CA VAL A 223 11.67 17.47 9.84
C VAL A 223 12.60 17.18 8.66
N VAL A 224 13.69 17.96 8.56
CA VAL A 224 14.81 17.68 7.64
C VAL A 224 15.69 16.60 8.26
N VAL A 225 15.81 15.45 7.58
CA VAL A 225 16.62 14.31 8.05
C VAL A 225 17.96 14.22 7.33
N ARG A 226 18.10 14.88 6.16
CA ARG A 226 19.34 14.91 5.39
C ARG A 226 19.41 16.16 4.50
N GLU A 227 20.62 16.66 4.29
CA GLU A 227 20.94 17.78 3.40
C GLU A 227 22.07 17.37 2.45
N GLN A 228 22.01 17.84 1.19
CA GLN A 228 23.12 17.70 0.24
C GLN A 228 23.10 18.79 -0.84
N ALA A 229 24.27 19.04 -1.43
CA ALA A 229 24.45 20.04 -2.49
C ALA A 229 24.02 19.55 -3.89
N HIS A 230 24.07 18.25 -4.14
CA HIS A 230 23.76 17.67 -5.45
C HIS A 230 22.37 17.03 -5.46
N PRO A 231 21.66 17.03 -6.60
CA PRO A 231 20.34 16.41 -6.68
C PRO A 231 20.41 14.92 -6.38
N PRO A 232 19.47 14.38 -5.59
CA PRO A 232 19.35 12.95 -5.42
C PRO A 232 18.89 12.31 -6.74
N ILE A 233 19.51 11.19 -7.11
CA ILE A 233 19.26 10.50 -8.38
C ILE A 233 18.08 9.54 -8.23
N ASN A 234 17.20 9.54 -9.23
CA ASN A 234 16.04 8.66 -9.38
C ASN A 234 15.03 8.72 -8.21
N VAL A 235 14.91 9.88 -7.54
CA VAL A 235 13.88 10.15 -6.54
C VAL A 235 13.14 11.46 -6.81
N PRO A 236 11.83 11.56 -6.52
CA PRO A 236 11.08 12.80 -6.69
C PRO A 236 11.58 13.94 -5.80
N ILE A 237 11.72 15.13 -6.39
CA ILE A 237 12.17 16.35 -5.73
C ILE A 237 11.07 17.40 -5.90
N TRP A 238 10.53 17.94 -4.82
CA TRP A 238 9.64 19.08 -4.85
C TRP A 238 10.45 20.38 -4.98
N SER A 239 10.26 21.12 -6.06
CA SER A 239 10.93 22.41 -6.30
C SER A 239 9.89 23.43 -6.74
N SER A 240 9.86 24.60 -6.09
CA SER A 240 9.12 25.79 -6.57
C SER A 240 7.74 25.50 -7.16
N SER A 241 6.93 24.71 -6.44
CA SER A 241 5.56 24.28 -6.78
C SER A 241 5.38 23.14 -7.80
N TYR A 242 6.41 22.37 -8.14
CA TYR A 242 6.28 21.20 -9.01
C TYR A 242 7.24 20.07 -8.61
N TRP A 243 6.93 18.86 -9.08
CA TRP A 243 7.79 17.69 -8.90
C TRP A 243 8.80 17.57 -10.04
N MET A 244 10.05 17.30 -9.68
CA MET A 244 11.18 17.04 -10.57
C MET A 244 11.82 15.69 -10.26
N LEU A 245 12.51 15.11 -11.23
CA LEU A 245 13.28 13.88 -11.11
C LEU A 245 14.52 14.01 -12.00
N THR A 246 15.66 13.46 -11.59
CA THR A 246 16.83 13.33 -12.45
C THR A 246 17.44 11.95 -12.31
N ASN A 247 18.01 11.43 -13.40
CA ASN A 247 18.79 10.19 -13.40
C ASN A 247 20.30 10.46 -13.42
N GLY A 248 20.70 11.72 -13.22
CA GLY A 248 22.08 12.20 -13.33
C GLY A 248 22.48 12.67 -14.73
N ALA A 249 21.75 12.29 -15.78
CA ALA A 249 22.01 12.72 -17.17
C ALA A 249 20.95 13.69 -17.70
N LYS A 250 19.67 13.48 -17.33
CA LYS A 250 18.53 14.27 -17.79
C LYS A 250 17.64 14.67 -16.61
N TRP A 251 16.77 15.62 -16.87
CA TRP A 251 15.75 16.06 -15.92
C TRP A 251 14.37 15.73 -16.47
N TRP A 252 13.46 15.41 -15.56
CA TRP A 252 12.05 15.23 -15.84
C TRP A 252 11.24 16.10 -14.91
N ARG A 253 10.12 16.59 -15.42
CA ARG A 253 9.12 17.34 -14.68
C ARG A 253 7.82 16.57 -14.69
N ARG A 254 7.15 16.52 -13.54
CA ARG A 254 5.82 15.94 -13.45
C ARG A 254 4.80 16.89 -14.05
N ASN A 255 4.10 16.46 -15.09
CA ASN A 255 3.04 17.25 -15.72
C ASN A 255 1.74 17.20 -14.90
N THR A 256 0.74 17.97 -15.32
CA THR A 256 -0.58 18.04 -14.66
C THR A 256 -1.39 16.75 -14.77
N ALA A 257 -1.05 15.85 -15.71
CA ALA A 257 -1.61 14.51 -15.81
C ALA A 257 -0.99 13.52 -14.80
N GLY A 258 0.13 13.91 -14.18
CA GLY A 258 0.87 13.12 -13.20
C GLY A 258 2.00 12.28 -13.79
N ASP A 259 2.25 12.37 -15.11
CA ASP A 259 3.32 11.68 -15.84
C ASP A 259 4.62 12.50 -15.80
N TRP A 260 5.74 11.85 -16.12
CA TRP A 260 7.07 12.46 -16.15
C TRP A 260 7.48 12.78 -17.60
N ASP A 261 7.55 14.07 -17.91
CA ASP A 261 8.04 14.55 -19.21
C ASP A 261 9.48 15.02 -19.05
N GLU A 262 10.33 14.77 -20.06
CA GLU A 262 11.68 15.30 -20.08
C GLU A 262 11.61 16.84 -20.07
N ALA A 263 12.32 17.46 -19.11
CA ALA A 263 12.25 18.89 -18.81
C ALA A 263 13.26 19.70 -19.62
#